data_AF-A0A955EEN7-F1
#
_entry.id   AF-A0A955EEN7-F1
#
_cell.length_a   1.000
_cell.length_b   1.000
_cell.length_c   1.000
_cell.angle_alpha   90.00
_cell.angle_beta   90.00
_cell.angle_gamma   90.00
#
_symmetry.space_group_name_H-M   'P 1'
#
loop_
_entity.id
_entity.type
_entity.pdbx_description
1 polymer ?
#
loop_
_entity_poly.entity_id
_entity_poly.type
_entity_poly.pdbx_seq_one_letter_code
_entity_poly.pdbx_strand_id
1 'polypeptide(L)'
;MPLQPVDLRTTSGDAAAQVSAAGAALREGRLVLVGTETVAGIAASAASRPALERLWQLKGPEKRAPLAWHLPTRQALLKLWWPQSLIQHRLITRLAPGPVTFRLPLDPDDLDTIRLSYNLVPRTVEDGNHLLIRVPAGSAAQRVIAAAATPVVISAVSTETRSAMTVDEAIEILGTRPGVEHISAAIHDGPGSGRPSTLISLDADGGYTVQRTGALEERYIQKMINRTVLFVCTGNTCRSPMAEAIARHLVEAGPTPGLVTTVKSAGAYAGPGAPATPEAVRAVEAMNIRMHAHASTPLTRELIHEADVIYGLTRAHVDAILSIDPDALDKVHLLDPDGRDVPDPIGSPQAVYNSTAAAILPLVQRRLTELNQVIKKKKKKKKTRR
;
A
#
# COMPACT_ATOMS: atom_id res chain seq x y z
N MET A 1 -34.82 -3.03 22.91
CA MET A 1 -33.97 -2.03 23.57
C MET A 1 -33.45 -1.06 22.51
N PRO A 2 -33.24 0.22 22.83
CA PRO A 2 -32.57 1.14 21.91
C PRO A 2 -31.18 0.60 21.57
N LEU A 3 -30.77 0.73 20.31
CA LEU A 3 -29.44 0.33 19.85
C LEU A 3 -28.41 1.22 20.58
N GLN A 4 -27.58 0.62 21.43
CA GLN A 4 -26.53 1.33 22.16
C GLN A 4 -25.18 1.12 21.45
N PRO A 5 -24.55 2.18 20.90
CA PRO A 5 -23.23 2.07 20.30
C PRO A 5 -22.16 1.67 21.31
N VAL A 6 -21.31 0.74 20.89
CA VAL A 6 -20.14 0.29 21.65
C VAL A 6 -18.91 1.00 21.10
N ASP A 7 -18.26 1.79 21.96
CA ASP A 7 -16.92 2.33 21.69
C ASP A 7 -15.84 1.37 22.21
N LEU A 8 -15.11 0.75 21.30
CA LEU A 8 -14.07 -0.22 21.64
C LEU A 8 -12.84 0.40 22.34
N ARG A 9 -12.71 1.73 22.35
CA ARG A 9 -11.60 2.43 23.02
C ARG A 9 -11.83 2.60 24.52
N THR A 10 -13.09 2.72 24.93
CA THR A 10 -13.48 3.02 26.31
C THR A 10 -14.08 1.81 27.03
N THR A 11 -14.55 0.81 26.28
CA THR A 11 -15.15 -0.40 26.85
C THR A 11 -14.09 -1.34 27.42
N SER A 12 -13.91 -1.37 28.74
CA SER A 12 -13.09 -2.37 29.44
C SER A 12 -13.90 -3.63 29.77
N GLY A 13 -13.45 -4.80 29.31
CA GLY A 13 -13.95 -6.12 29.73
C GLY A 13 -14.90 -6.84 28.75
N ASP A 14 -15.89 -6.16 28.17
CA ASP A 14 -16.95 -6.79 27.34
C ASP A 14 -16.76 -6.62 25.81
N ALA A 15 -15.78 -5.81 25.40
CA ALA A 15 -15.56 -5.47 23.99
C ALA A 15 -15.33 -6.71 23.10
N ALA A 16 -14.73 -7.78 23.62
CA ALA A 16 -14.51 -9.02 22.87
C ALA A 16 -15.82 -9.80 22.65
N ALA A 17 -16.68 -9.89 23.67
CA ALA A 17 -17.96 -10.58 23.58
C ALA A 17 -18.93 -9.82 22.66
N GLN A 18 -18.94 -8.48 22.73
CA GLN A 18 -19.75 -7.64 21.83
C GLN A 18 -19.33 -7.77 20.36
N VAL A 19 -18.03 -7.81 20.08
CA VAL A 19 -17.51 -8.09 18.72
C VAL A 19 -17.91 -9.51 18.27
N SER A 20 -17.82 -10.50 19.16
CA SER A 20 -18.23 -11.88 18.85
C SER A 20 -19.73 -11.96 18.53
N ALA A 21 -20.57 -11.29 19.31
CA ALA A 21 -22.01 -11.21 19.11
C ALA A 21 -22.37 -10.51 17.79
N ALA A 22 -21.68 -9.41 17.44
CA ALA A 22 -21.85 -8.75 16.15
C ALA A 22 -21.46 -9.67 14.98
N GLY A 23 -20.37 -10.43 15.11
CA GLY A 23 -19.98 -11.44 14.13
C GLY A 23 -21.04 -12.54 13.95
N ALA A 24 -21.62 -13.03 15.05
CA ALA A 24 -22.72 -14.00 15.02
C ALA A 24 -23.98 -13.42 14.34
N ALA A 25 -24.35 -12.18 14.67
CA ALA A 25 -25.48 -11.50 14.05
C ALA A 25 -25.35 -11.43 12.53
N LEU A 26 -24.15 -11.14 12.00
CA LEU A 26 -23.90 -11.14 10.55
C LEU A 26 -24.07 -12.52 9.92
N ARG A 27 -23.65 -13.61 10.59
CA ARG A 27 -23.87 -14.98 10.10
C ARG A 27 -25.35 -15.37 10.09
N GLU A 28 -26.11 -14.90 11.06
CA GLU A 28 -27.56 -15.09 11.15
C GLU A 28 -28.34 -14.18 10.18
N GLY A 29 -27.64 -13.40 9.35
CA GLY A 29 -28.20 -12.52 8.35
C GLY A 29 -28.82 -11.23 8.92
N ARG A 30 -28.52 -10.89 10.17
CA ARG A 30 -28.81 -9.57 10.75
C ARG A 30 -27.76 -8.55 10.34
N LEU A 31 -28.02 -7.28 10.62
CA LEU A 31 -27.18 -6.14 10.26
C LEU A 31 -26.41 -5.61 11.47
N VAL A 32 -25.27 -4.98 11.21
CA VAL A 32 -24.44 -4.34 12.25
C VAL A 32 -24.00 -2.96 11.78
N LEU A 33 -24.15 -1.94 12.61
CA LEU A 33 -23.52 -0.64 12.36
C LEU A 33 -22.06 -0.69 12.78
N VAL A 34 -21.17 -0.22 11.89
CA VAL A 34 -19.73 -0.30 12.07
C VAL A 34 -19.08 1.05 11.74
N GLY A 35 -18.27 1.56 12.67
CA GLY A 35 -17.37 2.68 12.42
C GLY A 35 -16.15 2.27 11.59
N THR A 36 -15.73 3.13 10.66
CA THR A 36 -14.49 2.97 9.87
C THR A 36 -13.70 4.27 9.90
N GLU A 37 -12.44 4.24 9.44
CA GLU A 37 -11.62 5.45 9.28
C GLU A 37 -12.18 6.45 8.23
N THR A 38 -13.16 6.01 7.43
CA THR A 38 -13.82 6.87 6.42
C THR A 38 -15.15 7.41 6.94
N VAL A 39 -16.15 6.54 7.05
CA VAL A 39 -17.55 6.84 7.34
C VAL A 39 -18.15 5.66 8.09
N ALA A 40 -19.19 5.88 8.87
CA ALA A 40 -19.97 4.80 9.45
C ALA A 40 -20.78 4.08 8.36
N GLY A 41 -20.95 2.76 8.52
CA GLY A 41 -21.64 1.94 7.54
C GLY A 41 -22.43 0.79 8.15
N ILE A 42 -23.33 0.24 7.35
CA ILE A 42 -24.12 -0.95 7.69
C ILE A 42 -23.40 -2.16 7.10
N ALA A 43 -22.97 -3.07 7.98
CA ALA A 43 -22.39 -4.34 7.64
C ALA A 43 -23.48 -5.41 7.43
N ALA A 44 -23.31 -6.22 6.39
CA ALA A 44 -24.15 -7.37 6.08
C ALA A 44 -23.30 -8.53 5.55
N SER A 45 -23.78 -9.77 5.71
CA SER A 45 -23.15 -10.92 5.05
C SER A 45 -23.45 -10.89 3.55
N ALA A 46 -22.40 -10.85 2.72
CA ALA A 46 -22.49 -10.98 1.27
C ALA A 46 -22.77 -12.42 0.82
N ALA A 47 -22.82 -13.37 1.75
CA ALA A 47 -23.23 -14.76 1.50
C ALA A 47 -24.71 -15.01 1.85
N SER A 48 -25.45 -13.99 2.32
CA SER A 48 -26.84 -14.12 2.75
C SER A 48 -27.74 -13.18 1.95
N ARG A 49 -28.53 -13.74 1.04
CA ARG A 49 -29.53 -12.96 0.27
C ARG A 49 -30.50 -12.21 1.18
N PRO A 50 -31.08 -12.80 2.24
CA PRO A 50 -31.92 -12.06 3.18
C PRO A 50 -31.21 -10.88 3.86
N ALA A 51 -29.93 -11.03 4.20
CA ALA A 51 -29.15 -9.93 4.82
C ALA A 51 -28.97 -8.77 3.83
N LEU A 52 -28.69 -9.07 2.56
CA LEU A 52 -28.54 -8.07 1.51
C LEU A 52 -29.87 -7.36 1.19
N GLU A 53 -30.99 -8.09 1.17
CA GLU A 53 -32.32 -7.49 0.98
C GLU A 53 -32.66 -6.49 2.09
N ARG A 54 -32.37 -6.83 3.35
CA ARG A 54 -32.52 -5.93 4.50
C ARG A 54 -31.61 -4.69 4.37
N LEU A 55 -30.36 -4.89 3.97
CA LEU A 55 -29.43 -3.79 3.72
C LEU A 55 -29.99 -2.84 2.64
N TRP A 56 -30.48 -3.37 1.53
CA TRP A 56 -31.01 -2.58 0.42
C TRP A 56 -32.31 -1.88 0.75
N GLN A 57 -33.16 -2.47 1.59
CA GLN A 57 -34.37 -1.83 2.11
C GLN A 57 -34.02 -0.55 2.88
N LEU A 58 -32.97 -0.57 3.70
CA LEU A 58 -32.50 0.59 4.45
C LEU A 58 -31.81 1.65 3.57
N LYS A 59 -31.11 1.19 2.54
CA LYS A 59 -30.20 2.02 1.73
C LYS A 59 -30.86 2.67 0.52
N GLY A 60 -31.93 2.10 -0.02
CA GLY A 60 -32.56 2.53 -1.27
C GLY A 60 -32.09 1.71 -2.49
N PRO A 61 -32.91 1.61 -3.55
CA PRO A 61 -32.64 0.80 -4.74
C PRO A 61 -31.40 1.24 -5.53
N GLU A 62 -31.03 2.51 -5.47
CA GLU A 62 -29.88 3.11 -6.16
C GLU A 62 -28.53 2.71 -5.55
N LYS A 63 -28.52 2.12 -4.35
CA LYS A 63 -27.30 1.71 -3.61
C LYS A 63 -27.14 0.19 -3.51
N ARG A 64 -27.76 -0.56 -4.42
CA ARG A 64 -27.83 -2.03 -4.35
C ARG A 64 -26.48 -2.72 -4.59
N ALA A 65 -25.79 -2.42 -5.68
CA ALA A 65 -24.54 -3.10 -6.04
C ALA A 65 -23.84 -2.35 -7.18
N PRO A 66 -22.53 -2.54 -7.40
CA PRO A 66 -21.62 -3.41 -6.64
C PRO A 66 -21.14 -2.78 -5.31
N LEU A 67 -21.04 -3.59 -4.26
CA LEU A 67 -20.57 -3.21 -2.93
C LEU A 67 -19.11 -3.66 -2.72
N ALA A 68 -18.35 -2.94 -1.91
CA ALA A 68 -17.02 -3.40 -1.53
C ALA A 68 -17.09 -4.57 -0.53
N TRP A 69 -16.47 -5.69 -0.86
CA TRP A 69 -16.20 -6.77 0.08
C TRP A 69 -15.06 -6.37 1.01
N HIS A 70 -15.34 -6.33 2.31
CA HIS A 70 -14.39 -5.94 3.33
C HIS A 70 -13.64 -7.17 3.86
N LEU A 71 -12.32 -7.13 3.79
CA LEU A 71 -11.42 -8.16 4.31
C LEU A 71 -10.73 -7.66 5.58
N PRO A 72 -10.45 -8.54 6.56
CA PRO A 72 -9.93 -8.12 7.86
C PRO A 72 -8.46 -7.72 7.80
N THR A 73 -7.70 -8.23 6.82
CA THR A 73 -6.26 -7.96 6.70
C THR A 73 -5.82 -7.86 5.25
N ARG A 74 -4.72 -7.12 5.03
CA ARG A 74 -4.01 -7.10 3.75
C ARG A 74 -3.57 -8.50 3.31
N GLN A 75 -3.22 -9.38 4.25
CA GLN A 75 -2.79 -10.72 3.90
C GLN A 75 -3.95 -11.57 3.34
N ALA A 76 -5.18 -11.37 3.82
CA ALA A 76 -6.36 -11.99 3.21
C ALA A 76 -6.56 -11.52 1.76
N LEU A 77 -6.39 -10.22 1.50
CA LEU A 77 -6.42 -9.66 0.14
C LEU A 77 -5.36 -10.29 -0.76
N LEU A 78 -4.10 -10.35 -0.31
CA LEU A 78 -3.01 -10.95 -1.10
C LEU A 78 -3.13 -12.47 -1.31
N LYS A 79 -3.88 -13.16 -0.45
CA LYS A 79 -4.24 -14.58 -0.64
C LYS A 79 -5.34 -14.73 -1.71
N LEU A 80 -6.34 -13.85 -1.70
CA LEU A 80 -7.43 -13.82 -2.66
C LEU A 80 -6.93 -13.46 -4.06
N TRP A 81 -6.13 -12.39 -4.17
CA TRP A 81 -5.63 -11.87 -5.43
C TRP A 81 -4.17 -11.44 -5.32
N TRP A 82 -3.34 -11.90 -6.26
CA TRP A 82 -1.92 -11.57 -6.27
C TRP A 82 -1.60 -10.51 -7.35
N PRO A 83 -0.90 -9.41 -6.99
CA PRO A 83 -0.50 -8.36 -7.92
C PRO A 83 0.26 -8.83 -9.16
N GLN A 84 -0.02 -8.19 -10.30
CA GLN A 84 0.65 -8.46 -11.58
C GLN A 84 1.93 -7.65 -11.77
N SER A 85 2.06 -6.52 -11.08
CA SER A 85 3.20 -5.58 -11.13
C SER A 85 3.64 -5.09 -9.75
N LEU A 86 4.82 -4.45 -9.70
CA LEU A 86 5.36 -3.86 -8.47
C LEU A 86 4.52 -2.69 -7.97
N ILE A 87 3.94 -1.93 -8.90
CA ILE A 87 3.09 -0.80 -8.59
C ILE A 87 1.83 -1.27 -7.88
N GLN A 88 1.18 -2.31 -8.42
CA GLN A 88 0.01 -2.92 -7.79
C GLN A 88 0.35 -3.53 -6.42
N HIS A 89 1.51 -4.17 -6.29
CA HIS A 89 1.97 -4.68 -5.00
C HIS A 89 2.20 -3.56 -3.99
N ARG A 90 2.82 -2.44 -4.40
CA ARG A 90 3.01 -1.26 -3.55
C ARG A 90 1.70 -0.59 -3.19
N LEU A 91 0.77 -0.42 -4.13
CA LEU A 91 -0.59 0.08 -3.87
C LEU A 91 -1.25 -0.71 -2.75
N ILE A 92 -1.28 -2.04 -2.86
CA ILE A 92 -1.89 -2.88 -1.82
C ILE A 92 -1.11 -2.82 -0.51
N THR A 93 0.22 -2.91 -0.54
CA THR A 93 1.03 -2.96 0.69
C THR A 93 1.11 -1.65 1.44
N ARG A 94 1.01 -0.51 0.74
CA ARG A 94 1.11 0.83 1.31
C ARG A 94 -0.24 1.45 1.62
N LEU A 95 -1.31 1.06 0.93
CA LEU A 95 -2.64 1.66 1.10
C LEU A 95 -3.66 0.76 1.80
N ALA A 96 -3.37 -0.53 1.99
CA ALA A 96 -4.16 -1.42 2.84
C ALA A 96 -3.36 -1.90 4.06
N PRO A 97 -3.93 -1.91 5.27
CA PRO A 97 -5.24 -1.38 5.64
C PRO A 97 -5.34 0.15 5.46
N GLY A 98 -6.50 0.65 5.04
CA GLY A 98 -6.69 2.07 4.81
C GLY A 98 -7.94 2.43 3.98
N PRO A 99 -8.13 3.73 3.70
CA PRO A 99 -9.33 4.26 3.08
C PRO A 99 -9.31 4.11 1.54
N VAL A 100 -8.94 2.93 1.05
CA VAL A 100 -8.89 2.59 -0.38
C VAL A 100 -9.75 1.35 -0.66
N THR A 101 -10.59 1.46 -1.67
CA THR A 101 -11.26 0.33 -2.29
C THR A 101 -10.53 -0.01 -3.58
N PHE A 102 -10.12 -1.28 -3.74
CA PHE A 102 -9.51 -1.80 -4.95
C PHE A 102 -10.55 -2.48 -5.82
N ARG A 103 -10.60 -2.13 -7.11
CA ARG A 103 -11.32 -2.87 -8.14
C ARG A 103 -10.34 -3.80 -8.84
N LEU A 104 -10.46 -5.09 -8.57
CA LEU A 104 -9.49 -6.12 -8.96
C LEU A 104 -9.98 -6.88 -10.18
N PRO A 105 -9.19 -6.98 -11.27
CA PRO A 105 -9.55 -7.76 -12.43
C PRO A 105 -9.30 -9.24 -12.15
N LEU A 106 -10.25 -10.08 -12.58
CA LEU A 106 -10.17 -11.53 -12.46
C LEU A 106 -10.50 -12.20 -13.79
N ASP A 107 -9.89 -13.35 -14.01
CA ASP A 107 -10.36 -14.28 -15.03
C ASP A 107 -11.76 -14.81 -14.61
N PRO A 108 -12.70 -15.03 -15.55
CA PRO A 108 -14.05 -15.50 -15.23
C PRO A 108 -14.07 -16.77 -14.36
N ASP A 109 -13.20 -17.73 -14.65
CA ASP A 109 -13.12 -19.00 -13.90
C ASP A 109 -12.65 -18.79 -12.44
N ASP A 110 -11.72 -17.85 -12.24
CA ASP A 110 -11.25 -17.48 -10.89
C ASP A 110 -12.39 -16.81 -10.11
N LEU A 111 -13.18 -15.95 -10.77
CA LEU A 111 -14.34 -15.30 -10.16
C LEU A 111 -15.40 -16.32 -9.72
N ASP A 112 -15.74 -17.27 -10.60
CA ASP A 112 -16.69 -18.35 -10.29
C ASP A 112 -16.19 -19.21 -9.13
N THR A 113 -14.90 -19.54 -9.12
CA THR A 113 -14.27 -20.30 -8.03
C THR A 113 -14.37 -19.55 -6.70
N ILE A 114 -14.07 -18.24 -6.70
CA ILE A 114 -14.19 -17.39 -5.49
C ILE A 114 -15.65 -17.34 -5.03
N ARG A 115 -16.59 -17.11 -5.94
CA ARG A 115 -18.01 -17.03 -5.63
C ARG A 115 -18.51 -18.30 -4.94
N LEU A 116 -18.15 -19.46 -5.47
CA LEU A 116 -18.50 -20.76 -4.88
C LEU A 116 -17.82 -20.98 -3.53
N SER A 117 -16.52 -20.69 -3.43
CA SER A 117 -15.72 -20.93 -2.21
C SER A 117 -16.20 -20.12 -1.00
N TYR A 118 -16.72 -18.91 -1.25
CA TYR A 118 -17.19 -17.99 -0.21
C TYR A 118 -18.72 -17.88 -0.16
N ASN A 119 -19.43 -18.66 -0.97
CA ASN A 119 -20.88 -18.60 -1.13
C ASN A 119 -21.40 -17.17 -1.38
N LEU A 120 -20.69 -16.39 -2.21
CA LEU A 120 -21.05 -14.99 -2.48
C LEU A 120 -22.34 -14.94 -3.28
N VAL A 121 -23.26 -14.06 -2.87
CA VAL A 121 -24.47 -13.78 -3.65
C VAL A 121 -24.06 -13.09 -4.95
N PRO A 122 -24.42 -13.63 -6.13
CA PRO A 122 -23.97 -13.10 -7.43
C PRO A 122 -24.30 -11.61 -7.62
N ARG A 123 -23.42 -10.87 -8.29
CA ARG A 123 -23.57 -9.42 -8.57
C ARG A 123 -23.64 -8.52 -7.33
N THR A 124 -23.24 -9.01 -6.15
CA THR A 124 -23.21 -8.20 -4.92
C THR A 124 -21.92 -7.40 -4.83
N VAL A 125 -20.79 -8.08 -5.01
CA VAL A 125 -19.44 -7.51 -4.87
C VAL A 125 -18.67 -7.47 -6.20
N GLU A 126 -19.34 -7.94 -7.25
CA GLU A 126 -18.81 -8.17 -8.58
C GLU A 126 -19.31 -7.08 -9.53
N ASP A 127 -18.40 -6.47 -10.27
CA ASP A 127 -18.65 -5.49 -11.34
C ASP A 127 -18.11 -6.03 -12.66
N GLY A 128 -18.95 -6.78 -13.39
CA GLY A 128 -18.48 -7.64 -14.46
C GLY A 128 -17.43 -8.64 -13.92
N ASN A 129 -16.26 -8.70 -14.56
CA ASN A 129 -15.15 -9.57 -14.13
C ASN A 129 -14.24 -8.92 -13.09
N HIS A 130 -14.77 -8.01 -12.27
CA HIS A 130 -13.99 -7.34 -11.23
C HIS A 130 -14.59 -7.53 -9.85
N LEU A 131 -13.74 -7.69 -8.84
CA LEU A 131 -14.14 -7.63 -7.43
C LEU A 131 -13.81 -6.27 -6.83
N LEU A 132 -14.76 -5.69 -6.10
CA LEU A 132 -14.49 -4.55 -5.23
C LEU A 132 -14.06 -5.06 -3.86
N ILE A 133 -12.81 -4.81 -3.47
CA ILE A 133 -12.25 -5.22 -2.18
C ILE A 133 -11.79 -4.00 -1.37
N ARG A 134 -12.03 -4.02 -0.06
CA ARG A 134 -11.49 -3.04 0.87
C ARG A 134 -10.91 -3.71 2.10
N VAL A 135 -9.81 -3.18 2.64
CA VAL A 135 -9.25 -3.57 3.93
C VAL A 135 -9.28 -2.34 4.83
N PRO A 136 -10.28 -2.17 5.72
CA PRO A 136 -10.38 -0.97 6.55
C PRO A 136 -9.25 -0.92 7.58
N ALA A 137 -8.82 0.30 7.95
CA ALA A 137 -7.82 0.52 9.00
C ALA A 137 -8.44 0.60 10.40
N GLY A 138 -9.72 0.95 10.50
CA GLY A 138 -10.44 0.98 11.78
C GLY A 138 -10.45 -0.38 12.49
N SER A 139 -10.03 -0.38 13.75
CA SER A 139 -9.98 -1.57 14.61
C SER A 139 -11.36 -2.20 14.81
N ALA A 140 -12.41 -1.38 14.91
CA ALA A 140 -13.79 -1.85 15.01
C ALA A 140 -14.20 -2.68 13.79
N ALA A 141 -13.99 -2.13 12.59
CA ALA A 141 -14.30 -2.82 11.35
C ALA A 141 -13.49 -4.12 11.20
N GLN A 142 -12.18 -4.08 11.41
CA GLN A 142 -11.32 -5.27 11.30
C GLN A 142 -11.78 -6.39 12.24
N ARG A 143 -12.07 -6.06 13.50
CA ARG A 143 -12.51 -7.01 14.52
C ARG A 143 -13.87 -7.62 14.19
N VAL A 144 -14.84 -6.81 13.76
CA VAL A 144 -16.17 -7.29 13.36
C VAL A 144 -16.07 -8.20 12.12
N ILE A 145 -15.31 -7.79 11.10
CA ILE A 145 -15.10 -8.60 9.89
C ILE A 145 -14.43 -9.94 10.23
N ALA A 146 -13.41 -9.93 11.08
CA ALA A 146 -12.72 -11.15 11.51
C ALA A 146 -13.66 -12.08 12.30
N ALA A 147 -14.47 -11.52 13.20
CA ALA A 147 -15.43 -12.28 14.02
C ALA A 147 -16.63 -12.81 13.21
N ALA A 148 -16.95 -12.20 12.07
CA ALA A 148 -18.10 -12.57 11.25
C ALA A 148 -17.96 -13.98 10.66
N ALA A 149 -16.75 -14.43 10.31
CA ALA A 149 -16.53 -15.73 9.67
C ALA A 149 -17.44 -15.98 8.43
N THR A 150 -17.84 -14.91 7.77
CA THR A 150 -18.64 -14.87 6.54
C THR A 150 -18.18 -13.65 5.72
N PRO A 151 -18.30 -13.63 4.39
CA PRO A 151 -17.98 -12.45 3.59
C PRO A 151 -18.80 -11.24 4.05
N VAL A 152 -18.14 -10.12 4.37
CA VAL A 152 -18.81 -8.90 4.87
C VAL A 152 -18.76 -7.81 3.83
N VAL A 153 -19.90 -7.21 3.51
CA VAL A 153 -19.98 -5.92 2.83
C VAL A 153 -20.35 -4.85 3.85
N ILE A 154 -19.78 -3.65 3.71
CA ILE A 154 -20.12 -2.49 4.54
C ILE A 154 -20.53 -1.37 3.59
N SER A 155 -21.78 -0.93 3.69
CA SER A 155 -22.31 0.17 2.89
C SER A 155 -22.43 1.43 3.73
N ALA A 156 -21.80 2.53 3.29
CA ALA A 156 -21.79 3.80 4.01
C ALA A 156 -23.20 4.30 4.30
N VAL A 157 -23.48 4.81 5.50
CA VAL A 157 -24.74 5.50 5.81
C VAL A 157 -24.61 6.96 5.38
N SER A 158 -25.56 7.45 4.58
CA SER A 158 -25.47 8.79 3.98
C SER A 158 -26.85 9.37 3.69
N THR A 159 -26.93 10.69 3.69
CA THR A 159 -27.99 11.47 3.04
C THR A 159 -27.57 11.78 1.59
N GLU A 160 -28.30 12.66 0.90
CA GLU A 160 -27.91 13.21 -0.40
C GLU A 160 -26.66 14.11 -0.32
N THR A 161 -26.47 14.80 0.80
CA THR A 161 -25.46 15.85 0.95
C THR A 161 -24.23 15.42 1.76
N ARG A 162 -24.34 14.41 2.62
CA ARG A 162 -23.24 13.97 3.49
C ARG A 162 -23.29 12.48 3.85
N SER A 163 -22.15 11.94 4.24
CA SER A 163 -22.04 10.62 4.88
C SER A 163 -21.94 10.75 6.40
N ALA A 164 -22.43 9.76 7.13
CA ALA A 164 -22.32 9.71 8.59
C ALA A 164 -20.86 9.53 9.00
N MET A 165 -20.35 10.43 9.84
CA MET A 165 -18.98 10.36 10.36
C MET A 165 -18.89 9.42 11.57
N THR A 166 -19.96 9.36 12.37
CA THR A 166 -20.07 8.54 13.57
C THR A 166 -21.19 7.51 13.44
N VAL A 167 -21.17 6.51 14.32
CA VAL A 167 -22.28 5.56 14.41
C VAL A 167 -23.55 6.22 14.97
N ASP A 168 -23.43 7.20 15.86
CA ASP A 168 -24.56 8.00 16.35
C ASP A 168 -25.26 8.75 15.20
N GLU A 169 -24.51 9.45 14.36
CA GLU A 169 -25.06 10.10 13.16
C GLU A 169 -25.70 9.09 12.21
N ALA A 170 -25.14 7.87 12.10
CA ALA A 170 -25.73 6.83 11.29
C ALA A 170 -27.09 6.37 11.85
N ILE A 171 -27.22 6.26 13.17
CA ILE A 171 -28.49 5.96 13.84
C ILE A 171 -29.50 7.07 13.60
N GLU A 172 -29.10 8.33 13.73
CA GLU A 172 -29.96 9.49 13.45
C GLU A 172 -30.45 9.52 12.00
N ILE A 173 -29.56 9.31 11.02
CA ILE A 173 -29.91 9.29 9.59
C ILE A 173 -30.87 8.14 9.26
N LEU A 174 -30.68 6.98 9.89
CA LEU A 174 -31.54 5.82 9.69
C LEU A 174 -32.90 6.00 10.38
N GLY A 175 -32.95 6.71 11.51
CA GLY A 175 -34.18 7.03 12.23
C GLY A 175 -35.06 5.80 12.43
N THR A 176 -36.32 5.89 11.98
CA THR A 176 -37.32 4.81 12.05
C THR A 176 -37.61 4.18 10.68
N ARG A 177 -36.64 4.18 9.76
CA ARG A 177 -36.81 3.55 8.43
C ARG A 177 -37.17 2.07 8.56
N PRO A 178 -38.03 1.52 7.68
CA PRO A 178 -38.28 0.08 7.67
C PRO A 178 -36.98 -0.73 7.52
N GLY A 179 -36.77 -1.72 8.39
CA GLY A 179 -35.59 -2.58 8.41
C GLY A 179 -34.56 -2.22 9.49
N VAL A 180 -34.71 -1.13 10.23
CA VAL A 180 -33.79 -0.77 11.35
C VAL A 180 -33.85 -1.80 12.48
N GLU A 181 -34.97 -2.49 12.65
CA GLU A 181 -35.15 -3.61 13.57
C GLU A 181 -34.23 -4.81 13.29
N HIS A 182 -33.63 -4.86 12.09
CA HIS A 182 -32.65 -5.88 11.74
C HIS A 182 -31.22 -5.53 12.17
N ILE A 183 -30.97 -4.31 12.65
CA ILE A 183 -29.67 -3.90 13.19
C ILE A 183 -29.55 -4.40 14.62
N SER A 184 -28.59 -5.30 14.87
CA SER A 184 -28.44 -5.99 16.16
C SER A 184 -27.32 -5.46 17.02
N ALA A 185 -26.38 -4.73 16.43
CA ALA A 185 -25.24 -4.16 17.14
C ALA A 185 -24.73 -2.91 16.42
N ALA A 186 -24.05 -2.07 17.19
CA ALA A 186 -23.39 -0.84 16.75
C ALA A 186 -22.00 -0.82 17.39
N ILE A 187 -20.92 -0.87 16.59
CA ILE A 187 -19.54 -0.97 17.08
C ILE A 187 -18.66 0.05 16.38
N HIS A 188 -17.88 0.83 17.13
CA HIS A 188 -16.96 1.82 16.58
C HIS A 188 -15.72 2.01 17.45
N ASP A 189 -14.77 2.76 16.91
CA ASP A 189 -13.54 3.22 17.56
C ASP A 189 -13.31 4.73 17.35
N GLY A 190 -14.39 5.46 17.07
CA GLY A 190 -14.41 6.92 16.96
C GLY A 190 -15.00 7.43 15.65
N PRO A 191 -14.94 8.75 15.40
CA PRO A 191 -15.38 9.34 14.15
C PRO A 191 -14.43 8.98 13.00
N GLY A 192 -15.01 8.76 11.82
CA GLY A 192 -14.26 8.69 10.56
C GLY A 192 -13.95 10.08 9.99
N SER A 193 -13.20 10.12 8.88
CA SER A 193 -12.87 11.37 8.17
C SER A 193 -14.05 12.06 7.48
N GLY A 194 -15.20 11.40 7.35
CA GLY A 194 -16.38 11.88 6.62
C GLY A 194 -16.25 11.80 5.09
N ARG A 195 -15.06 11.47 4.57
CA ARG A 195 -14.81 11.26 3.15
C ARG A 195 -14.86 9.77 2.82
N PRO A 196 -15.53 9.35 1.74
CA PRO A 196 -15.57 7.94 1.34
C PRO A 196 -14.19 7.45 0.91
N SER A 197 -14.00 6.13 0.79
CA SER A 197 -12.74 5.58 0.30
C SER A 197 -12.44 6.00 -1.14
N THR A 198 -11.15 6.16 -1.45
CA THR A 198 -10.67 6.34 -2.82
C THR A 198 -10.80 5.02 -3.58
N LEU A 199 -11.33 5.04 -4.80
CA LEU A 199 -11.50 3.86 -5.65
C LEU A 199 -10.35 3.78 -6.65
N ILE A 200 -9.57 2.71 -6.57
CA ILE A 200 -8.46 2.42 -7.48
C ILE A 200 -8.77 1.15 -8.25
N SER A 201 -8.84 1.24 -9.57
CA SER A 201 -8.88 0.07 -10.45
C SER A 201 -7.47 -0.42 -10.70
N LEU A 202 -7.25 -1.72 -10.55
CA LEU A 202 -6.02 -2.37 -10.97
C LEU A 202 -6.27 -3.00 -12.34
N ASP A 203 -5.28 -2.97 -13.21
CA ASP A 203 -5.41 -3.45 -14.58
C ASP A 203 -4.72 -4.80 -14.76
N ALA A 204 -5.21 -5.63 -15.69
CA ALA A 204 -4.67 -6.98 -15.90
C ALA A 204 -3.21 -6.97 -16.40
N ASP A 205 -2.81 -5.89 -17.08
CA ASP A 205 -1.45 -5.66 -17.58
C ASP A 205 -0.46 -5.20 -16.49
N GLY A 206 -0.94 -4.93 -15.27
CA GLY A 206 -0.13 -4.42 -14.18
C GLY A 206 -0.28 -2.92 -13.90
N GLY A 207 -1.09 -2.21 -14.67
CA GLY A 207 -1.43 -0.80 -14.46
C GLY A 207 -2.38 -0.54 -13.29
N TYR A 208 -2.70 0.73 -13.08
CA TYR A 208 -3.77 1.17 -12.20
C TYR A 208 -4.36 2.49 -12.67
N THR A 209 -5.62 2.75 -12.30
CA THR A 209 -6.31 4.02 -12.52
C THR A 209 -7.07 4.43 -11.25
N VAL A 210 -6.95 5.69 -10.84
CA VAL A 210 -7.80 6.25 -9.77
C VAL A 210 -9.15 6.61 -10.37
N GLN A 211 -10.17 5.76 -10.15
CA GLN A 211 -11.51 5.96 -10.73
C GLN A 211 -12.32 7.02 -9.99
N ARG A 212 -12.08 7.16 -8.68
CA ARG A 212 -12.75 8.17 -7.86
C ARG A 212 -11.89 8.55 -6.66
N THR A 213 -11.56 9.83 -6.57
CA THR A 213 -10.89 10.41 -5.39
C THR A 213 -11.84 10.44 -4.19
N GLY A 214 -11.36 9.94 -3.04
CA GLY A 214 -12.06 9.96 -1.77
C GLY A 214 -11.17 10.57 -0.68
N ALA A 215 -11.01 9.87 0.44
CA ALA A 215 -10.17 10.31 1.56
C ALA A 215 -8.68 10.41 1.21
N LEU A 216 -8.19 9.72 0.18
CA LEU A 216 -6.83 9.87 -0.34
C LEU A 216 -6.82 10.52 -1.72
N GLU A 217 -6.07 11.61 -1.83
CA GLU A 217 -5.83 12.29 -3.09
C GLU A 217 -4.79 11.55 -3.94
N GLU A 218 -4.91 11.67 -5.26
CA GLU A 218 -4.03 10.99 -6.22
C GLU A 218 -2.55 11.34 -6.02
N ARG A 219 -2.23 12.62 -5.77
CA ARG A 219 -0.84 13.05 -5.48
C ARG A 219 -0.23 12.31 -4.27
N TYR A 220 -1.05 12.00 -3.26
CA TYR A 220 -0.60 11.27 -2.08
C TYR A 220 -0.40 9.79 -2.42
N ILE A 221 -1.31 9.20 -3.20
CA ILE A 221 -1.17 7.83 -3.71
C ILE A 221 0.12 7.69 -4.52
N GLN A 222 0.37 8.61 -5.46
CA GLN A 222 1.60 8.66 -6.25
C GLN A 222 2.82 8.71 -5.33
N LYS A 223 2.85 9.63 -4.36
CA LYS A 223 3.94 9.71 -3.38
C LYS A 223 4.16 8.39 -2.61
N MET A 224 3.08 7.71 -2.23
CA MET A 224 3.15 6.45 -1.47
C MET A 224 3.65 5.26 -2.30
N ILE A 225 3.39 5.25 -3.61
CA ILE A 225 3.83 4.17 -4.50
C ILE A 225 5.20 4.44 -5.12
N ASN A 226 5.67 5.68 -5.13
CA ASN A 226 7.03 6.02 -5.56
C ASN A 226 8.05 5.20 -4.76
N ARG A 227 9.10 4.76 -5.45
CA ARG A 227 10.20 4.00 -4.86
C ARG A 227 11.39 4.91 -4.63
N THR A 228 11.95 4.94 -3.43
CA THR A 228 13.16 5.72 -3.14
C THR A 228 14.36 4.79 -2.99
N VAL A 229 15.37 4.97 -3.85
CA VAL A 229 16.68 4.30 -3.75
C VAL A 229 17.71 5.32 -3.25
N LEU A 230 18.41 5.00 -2.17
CA LEU A 230 19.44 5.88 -1.58
C LEU A 230 20.83 5.25 -1.72
N PHE A 231 21.79 5.97 -2.28
CA PHE A 231 23.20 5.58 -2.31
C PHE A 231 24.01 6.35 -1.26
N VAL A 232 24.82 5.65 -0.47
CA VAL A 232 25.58 6.25 0.64
C VAL A 232 27.07 6.00 0.48
N CYS A 233 27.85 7.07 0.36
CA CYS A 233 29.31 7.03 0.47
C CYS A 233 29.82 7.90 1.63
N THR A 234 31.10 8.23 1.67
CA THR A 234 31.71 8.97 2.79
C THR A 234 31.30 10.44 2.75
N GLY A 235 31.73 11.18 1.72
CA GLY A 235 31.55 12.63 1.61
C GLY A 235 30.42 13.10 0.69
N ASN A 236 29.72 12.19 0.00
CA ASN A 236 28.70 12.52 -1.00
C ASN A 236 29.19 13.44 -2.15
N THR A 237 30.44 13.26 -2.58
CA THR A 237 31.07 14.08 -3.64
C THR A 237 31.63 13.26 -4.81
N CYS A 238 31.88 11.95 -4.62
CA CYS A 238 32.46 11.07 -5.66
C CYS A 238 31.56 9.86 -5.98
N ARG A 239 31.63 8.79 -5.16
CA ARG A 239 31.03 7.48 -5.47
C ARG A 239 29.50 7.48 -5.47
N SER A 240 28.85 8.05 -4.45
CA SER A 240 27.39 8.04 -4.40
C SER A 240 26.72 9.01 -5.39
N PRO A 241 27.28 10.20 -5.73
CA PRO A 241 26.77 10.99 -6.86
C PRO A 241 26.89 10.27 -8.20
N MET A 242 28.00 9.55 -8.44
CA MET A 242 28.13 8.69 -9.65
C MET A 242 27.03 7.63 -9.68
N ALA A 243 26.84 6.89 -8.58
CA ALA A 243 25.82 5.86 -8.49
C ALA A 243 24.41 6.41 -8.70
N GLU A 244 24.11 7.58 -8.14
CA GLU A 244 22.84 8.27 -8.35
C GLU A 244 22.61 8.65 -9.82
N ALA A 245 23.58 9.30 -10.48
CA ALA A 245 23.47 9.70 -11.87
C ALA A 245 23.28 8.49 -12.79
N ILE A 246 24.04 7.42 -12.58
CA ILE A 246 23.90 6.17 -13.33
C ILE A 246 22.53 5.54 -13.09
N ALA A 247 22.07 5.45 -11.85
CA ALA A 247 20.78 4.87 -11.54
C ALA A 247 19.62 5.67 -12.14
N ARG A 248 19.68 7.01 -12.10
CA ARG A 248 18.68 7.89 -12.76
C ARG A 248 18.61 7.61 -14.26
N HIS A 249 19.76 7.61 -14.93
CA HIS A 249 19.84 7.29 -16.36
C HIS A 249 19.23 5.92 -16.69
N LEU A 250 19.55 4.89 -15.90
CA LEU A 250 19.01 3.54 -16.11
C LEU A 250 17.50 3.45 -15.83
N VAL A 251 16.98 4.21 -14.86
CA VAL A 251 15.54 4.28 -14.56
C VAL A 251 14.80 5.00 -15.69
N GLU A 252 15.34 6.11 -16.21
CA GLU A 252 14.76 6.88 -17.30
C GLU A 252 14.78 6.11 -18.63
N ALA A 253 15.82 5.33 -18.89
CA ALA A 253 15.93 4.47 -20.07
C ALA A 253 15.13 3.14 -19.94
N GLY A 254 14.71 2.78 -18.73
CA GLY A 254 14.08 1.49 -18.44
C GLY A 254 12.56 1.49 -18.65
N PRO A 255 11.97 0.44 -19.26
CA PRO A 255 10.53 0.34 -19.46
C PRO A 255 9.86 -0.19 -18.19
N THR A 256 9.81 0.62 -17.13
CA THR A 256 8.91 0.33 -16.00
C THR A 256 7.77 1.36 -16.00
N PRO A 257 6.78 1.24 -16.91
CA PRO A 257 5.61 2.14 -16.90
C PRO A 257 4.99 2.19 -15.50
N GLY A 258 4.89 3.40 -14.94
CA GLY A 258 4.11 3.71 -13.74
C GLY A 258 4.80 3.59 -12.38
N LEU A 259 6.06 3.12 -12.26
CA LEU A 259 6.80 3.16 -10.99
C LEU A 259 7.87 4.25 -11.04
N VAL A 260 7.52 5.45 -10.56
CA VAL A 260 8.51 6.51 -10.40
C VAL A 260 9.51 6.05 -9.34
N THR A 261 10.76 5.85 -9.77
CA THR A 261 11.87 5.57 -8.85
C THR A 261 12.63 6.87 -8.62
N THR A 262 12.46 7.44 -7.44
CA THR A 262 13.30 8.53 -6.96
C THR A 262 14.64 7.97 -6.55
N VAL A 263 15.71 8.48 -7.13
CA VAL A 263 17.08 8.14 -6.73
C VAL A 263 17.65 9.33 -5.97
N LYS A 264 18.27 9.05 -4.82
CA LYS A 264 18.97 10.03 -3.99
C LYS A 264 20.36 9.51 -3.64
N SER A 265 21.24 10.40 -3.22
CA SER A 265 22.49 10.04 -2.57
C SER A 265 22.74 10.89 -1.32
N ALA A 266 23.50 10.33 -0.38
CA ALA A 266 23.92 11.01 0.85
C ALA A 266 25.33 10.58 1.25
N GLY A 267 25.88 11.25 2.26
CA GLY A 267 27.21 10.96 2.79
C GLY A 267 27.16 10.67 4.28
N ALA A 268 27.76 9.55 4.70
CA ALA A 268 27.83 9.15 6.10
C ALA A 268 28.54 10.20 6.97
N TYR A 269 29.47 10.96 6.40
CA TYR A 269 30.25 12.00 7.07
C TYR A 269 30.35 13.29 6.23
N ALA A 270 29.33 13.58 5.44
CA ALA A 270 29.33 14.76 4.56
C ALA A 270 28.87 16.02 5.29
N GLY A 271 29.51 17.16 4.98
CA GLY A 271 28.89 18.47 5.16
C GLY A 271 27.88 18.75 4.01
N PRO A 272 26.93 19.67 4.19
CA PRO A 272 25.96 20.03 3.15
C PRO A 272 26.56 20.96 2.08
N GLY A 273 26.09 20.82 0.84
CA GLY A 273 26.23 21.85 -0.21
C GLY A 273 27.46 21.76 -1.12
N ALA A 274 28.40 20.83 -0.91
CA ALA A 274 29.55 20.66 -1.78
C ALA A 274 29.14 20.03 -3.12
N PRO A 275 29.64 20.53 -4.27
CA PRO A 275 29.35 19.91 -5.55
C PRO A 275 30.02 18.54 -5.66
N ALA A 276 29.58 17.72 -6.63
CA ALA A 276 30.35 16.55 -7.02
C ALA A 276 31.73 16.98 -7.51
N THR A 277 32.78 16.20 -7.23
CA THR A 277 34.13 16.52 -7.69
C THR A 277 34.16 16.60 -9.22
N PRO A 278 34.94 17.52 -9.84
CA PRO A 278 35.05 17.61 -11.30
C PRO A 278 35.43 16.29 -11.96
N GLU A 279 36.27 15.48 -11.30
CA GLU A 279 36.70 14.18 -11.78
C GLU A 279 35.54 13.19 -11.83
N ALA A 280 34.65 13.22 -10.84
CA ALA A 280 33.45 12.40 -10.80
C ALA A 280 32.44 12.78 -11.89
N VAL A 281 32.27 14.08 -12.14
CA VAL A 281 31.45 14.60 -13.25
C VAL A 281 31.98 14.06 -14.57
N ARG A 282 33.27 14.28 -14.86
CA ARG A 282 33.91 13.82 -16.11
C ARG A 282 33.84 12.30 -16.29
N ALA A 283 33.98 11.53 -15.22
CA ALA A 283 33.92 10.07 -15.27
C ALA A 283 32.52 9.55 -15.69
N VAL A 284 31.45 10.18 -15.21
CA VAL A 284 30.07 9.82 -15.57
C VAL A 284 29.75 10.30 -16.98
N GLU A 285 30.15 11.51 -17.34
CA GLU A 285 29.94 12.08 -18.67
C GLU A 285 30.70 11.32 -19.77
N ALA A 286 31.87 10.75 -19.46
CA ALA A 286 32.61 9.87 -20.36
C ALA A 286 31.84 8.59 -20.74
N MET A 287 30.83 8.22 -19.95
CA MET A 287 29.91 7.10 -20.26
C MET A 287 28.64 7.56 -20.99
N ASN A 288 28.58 8.82 -21.45
CA ASN A 288 27.38 9.48 -22.02
C ASN A 288 26.21 9.57 -21.03
N ILE A 289 26.50 9.59 -19.73
CA ILE A 289 25.51 9.76 -18.67
C ILE A 289 25.62 11.19 -18.15
N ARG A 290 24.48 11.86 -17.98
CA ARG A 290 24.44 13.22 -17.45
C ARG A 290 24.61 13.20 -15.93
N MET A 291 25.54 14.02 -15.42
CA MET A 291 25.52 14.41 -14.01
C MET A 291 24.49 15.54 -13.82
N HIS A 292 23.53 15.35 -12.92
CA HIS A 292 22.59 16.42 -12.57
C HIS A 292 23.25 17.43 -11.62
N ALA A 293 22.62 18.59 -11.43
CA ALA A 293 23.04 19.51 -10.38
C ALA A 293 23.06 18.77 -9.04
N HIS A 294 24.24 18.71 -8.43
CA HIS A 294 24.49 17.93 -7.22
C HIS A 294 24.97 18.83 -6.10
N ALA A 295 24.45 18.59 -4.90
CA ALA A 295 24.89 19.22 -3.67
C ALA A 295 24.99 18.12 -2.60
N SER A 296 26.15 18.04 -1.94
CA SER A 296 26.39 17.03 -0.92
C SER A 296 25.33 17.14 0.17
N THR A 297 24.81 15.99 0.60
CA THR A 297 23.75 15.91 1.61
C THR A 297 24.21 14.98 2.74
N PRO A 298 24.23 15.44 4.00
CA PRO A 298 24.53 14.57 5.14
C PRO A 298 23.48 13.46 5.25
N LEU A 299 23.92 12.25 5.59
CA LEU A 299 23.01 11.16 5.89
C LEU A 299 22.26 11.45 7.20
N THR A 300 20.93 11.40 7.16
CA THR A 300 20.07 11.60 8.34
C THR A 300 19.12 10.41 8.53
N ARG A 301 18.55 10.31 9.74
CA ARG A 301 17.53 9.29 10.05
C ARG A 301 16.30 9.43 9.15
N GLU A 302 15.93 10.65 8.78
CA GLU A 302 14.79 10.94 7.90
C GLU A 302 15.05 10.38 6.49
N LEU A 303 16.25 10.59 5.94
CA LEU A 303 16.62 10.02 4.64
C LEU A 303 16.64 8.49 4.66
N ILE A 304 17.13 7.90 5.76
CA ILE A 304 17.08 6.45 5.96
C ILE A 304 15.64 5.97 5.99
N HIS A 305 14.76 6.63 6.73
CA HIS A 305 13.35 6.27 6.86
C HIS A 305 12.59 6.39 5.51
N GLU A 306 12.83 7.46 4.75
CA GLU A 306 12.23 7.69 3.42
C GLU A 306 12.66 6.66 2.37
N ALA A 307 13.86 6.10 2.49
CA ALA A 307 14.38 5.14 1.52
C ALA A 307 13.66 3.79 1.63
N ASP A 308 13.27 3.24 0.48
CA ASP A 308 12.81 1.85 0.37
C ASP A 308 13.97 0.86 0.38
N VAL A 309 15.13 1.29 -0.12
CA VAL A 309 16.37 0.52 -0.13
C VAL A 309 17.56 1.46 -0.12
N ILE A 310 18.61 1.08 0.60
CA ILE A 310 19.82 1.86 0.81
C ILE A 310 21.03 1.01 0.41
N TYR A 311 21.88 1.56 -0.46
CA TYR A 311 23.11 0.93 -0.90
C TYR A 311 24.33 1.68 -0.37
N GLY A 312 25.01 1.06 0.60
CA GLY A 312 26.32 1.50 1.05
C GLY A 312 27.40 1.12 0.05
N LEU A 313 28.30 2.04 -0.28
CA LEU A 313 29.40 1.76 -1.21
C LEU A 313 30.50 0.90 -0.59
N THR A 314 30.50 0.73 0.74
CA THR A 314 31.45 -0.09 1.50
C THR A 314 30.78 -0.66 2.74
N ARG A 315 31.39 -1.65 3.40
CA ARG A 315 30.88 -2.21 4.66
C ARG A 315 30.75 -1.15 5.74
N ALA A 316 31.75 -0.28 5.87
CA ALA A 316 31.72 0.83 6.81
C ALA A 316 30.54 1.80 6.58
N HIS A 317 30.07 1.97 5.33
CA HIS A 317 28.86 2.76 5.07
C HIS A 317 27.60 2.05 5.57
N VAL A 318 27.50 0.73 5.37
CA VAL A 318 26.40 -0.08 5.92
C VAL A 318 26.38 0.05 7.44
N ASP A 319 27.53 -0.10 8.09
CA ASP A 319 27.65 0.00 9.54
C ASP A 319 27.30 1.42 10.04
N ALA A 320 27.69 2.47 9.32
CA ALA A 320 27.33 3.85 9.64
C ALA A 320 25.82 4.10 9.54
N ILE A 321 25.15 3.57 8.51
CA ILE A 321 23.70 3.67 8.36
C ILE A 321 22.99 2.97 9.54
N LEU A 322 23.41 1.74 9.88
CA LEU A 322 22.80 0.96 10.95
C LEU A 322 23.11 1.51 12.35
N SER A 323 24.21 2.24 12.51
CA SER A 323 24.51 2.98 13.74
C SER A 323 23.54 4.15 13.95
N ILE A 324 23.07 4.79 12.87
CA ILE A 324 22.05 5.83 12.94
C ILE A 324 20.67 5.22 13.19
N ASP A 325 20.32 4.14 12.48
CA ASP A 325 19.02 3.49 12.59
C ASP A 325 19.12 1.95 12.46
N PRO A 326 19.19 1.22 13.60
CA PRO A 326 19.33 -0.24 13.60
C PRO A 326 18.15 -0.97 12.95
N ASP A 327 16.95 -0.38 12.98
CA ASP A 327 15.72 -0.97 12.43
C ASP A 327 15.71 -0.99 10.89
N ALA A 328 16.68 -0.33 10.24
CA ALA A 328 16.81 -0.31 8.79
C ALA A 328 17.49 -1.56 8.18
N LEU A 329 17.88 -2.55 9.00
CA LEU A 329 18.66 -3.73 8.56
C LEU A 329 18.11 -4.41 7.29
N ASP A 330 16.80 -4.58 7.21
CA ASP A 330 16.14 -5.29 6.10
C ASP A 330 16.25 -4.57 4.75
N LYS A 331 16.55 -3.27 4.75
CA LYS A 331 16.62 -2.43 3.56
C LYS A 331 18.00 -1.85 3.27
N VAL A 332 19.01 -2.17 4.09
CA VAL A 332 20.38 -1.70 3.93
C VAL A 332 21.24 -2.83 3.35
N HIS A 333 21.89 -2.55 2.22
CA HIS A 333 22.73 -3.52 1.53
C HIS A 333 24.02 -2.87 1.04
N LEU A 334 25.05 -3.68 0.76
CA LEU A 334 26.18 -3.21 -0.05
C LEU A 334 25.75 -2.96 -1.48
N LEU A 335 26.38 -2.01 -2.17
CA LEU A 335 26.16 -1.86 -3.61
C LEU A 335 26.56 -3.15 -4.35
N ASP A 336 27.73 -3.71 -4.05
CA ASP A 336 28.16 -5.00 -4.61
C ASP A 336 27.47 -6.16 -3.86
N PRO A 337 26.58 -6.92 -4.51
CA PRO A 337 25.96 -8.12 -3.93
C PRO A 337 26.95 -9.23 -3.60
N ASP A 338 28.13 -9.24 -4.21
CA ASP A 338 29.17 -10.23 -3.92
C ASP A 338 29.99 -9.84 -2.68
N GLY A 339 29.63 -8.74 -2.00
CA GLY A 339 30.15 -8.38 -0.68
C GLY A 339 31.43 -7.53 -0.69
N ARG A 340 31.87 -7.06 -1.87
CA ARG A 340 33.07 -6.22 -2.02
C ARG A 340 32.77 -4.73 -1.84
N ASP A 341 33.78 -4.01 -1.38
CA ASP A 341 33.74 -2.56 -1.25
C ASP A 341 34.09 -1.90 -2.59
N VAL A 342 33.43 -0.77 -2.88
CA VAL A 342 33.80 0.11 -4.00
C VAL A 342 34.93 1.04 -3.54
N PRO A 343 36.15 0.93 -4.12
CA PRO A 343 37.30 1.73 -3.72
C PRO A 343 37.03 3.22 -3.80
N ASP A 344 37.59 4.00 -2.89
CA ASP A 344 37.43 5.46 -2.87
C ASP A 344 38.42 6.13 -3.83
N PRO A 345 37.96 6.85 -4.88
CA PRO A 345 38.87 7.51 -5.83
C PRO A 345 39.38 8.88 -5.34
N ILE A 346 38.97 9.35 -4.16
CA ILE A 346 39.32 10.69 -3.68
C ILE A 346 40.85 10.94 -3.71
N GLY A 347 41.26 12.09 -4.23
CA GLY A 347 42.68 12.45 -4.40
C GLY A 347 43.45 11.67 -5.46
N SER A 348 42.83 10.73 -6.16
CA SER A 348 43.47 9.91 -7.20
C SER A 348 43.43 10.56 -8.59
N PRO A 349 44.24 10.10 -9.56
CA PRO A 349 44.15 10.54 -10.95
C PRO A 349 42.80 10.23 -11.61
N GLN A 350 42.43 11.00 -12.65
CA GLN A 350 41.17 10.84 -13.40
C GLN A 350 40.87 9.39 -13.84
N ALA A 351 41.91 8.63 -14.22
CA ALA A 351 41.76 7.24 -14.62
C ALA A 351 41.11 6.35 -13.54
N VAL A 352 41.37 6.64 -12.25
CA VAL A 352 40.78 5.92 -11.11
C VAL A 352 39.31 6.29 -10.92
N TYR A 353 38.93 7.54 -11.15
CA TYR A 353 37.52 7.95 -11.16
C TYR A 353 36.76 7.27 -12.30
N ASN A 354 37.36 7.19 -13.49
CA ASN A 354 36.76 6.53 -14.64
C ASN A 354 36.54 5.03 -14.39
N SER A 355 37.55 4.33 -13.85
CA SER A 355 37.40 2.91 -13.51
C SER A 355 36.40 2.68 -12.38
N THR A 356 36.33 3.58 -11.40
CA THR A 356 35.32 3.54 -10.33
C THR A 356 33.90 3.68 -10.89
N ALA A 357 33.67 4.66 -11.76
CA ALA A 357 32.36 4.87 -12.37
C ALA A 357 31.95 3.69 -13.26
N ALA A 358 32.90 3.15 -14.04
CA ALA A 358 32.71 1.95 -14.85
C ALA A 358 32.40 0.70 -14.01
N ALA A 359 32.97 0.58 -12.80
CA ALA A 359 32.67 -0.50 -11.86
C ALA A 359 31.30 -0.35 -11.20
N ILE A 360 30.88 0.89 -10.89
CA ILE A 360 29.57 1.17 -10.27
C ILE A 360 28.42 0.81 -11.21
N LEU A 361 28.55 1.08 -12.52
CA LEU A 361 27.48 0.88 -13.50
C LEU A 361 26.84 -0.52 -13.50
N PRO A 362 27.60 -1.62 -13.68
CA PRO A 362 27.02 -2.96 -13.67
C PRO A 362 26.43 -3.34 -12.30
N LEU A 363 26.97 -2.82 -11.20
CA LEU A 363 26.43 -3.06 -9.85
C LEU A 363 25.07 -2.39 -9.67
N VAL A 364 24.95 -1.11 -10.06
CA VAL A 364 23.68 -0.38 -10.04
C VAL A 364 22.64 -1.07 -10.92
N GLN A 365 23.03 -1.48 -12.14
CA GLN A 365 22.14 -2.20 -13.04
C GLN A 365 21.63 -3.52 -12.44
N ARG A 366 22.52 -4.30 -11.79
CA ARG A 366 22.16 -5.53 -11.08
C ARG A 366 21.19 -5.25 -9.94
N ARG A 367 21.44 -4.26 -9.10
CA ARG A 367 20.56 -3.86 -7.99
C ARG A 367 19.17 -3.41 -8.45
N LEU A 368 19.10 -2.55 -9.47
CA LEU A 368 17.81 -2.13 -10.04
C LEU A 368 17.03 -3.33 -10.62
N THR A 369 17.74 -4.28 -11.25
CA THR A 369 17.14 -5.50 -11.77
C THR A 369 16.59 -6.39 -10.66
N GLU A 370 17.35 -6.61 -9.58
CA GLU A 370 16.93 -7.38 -8.40
C GLU A 370 15.66 -6.81 -7.76
N LEU A 371 15.62 -5.48 -7.57
CA LEU A 371 14.45 -4.78 -7.06
C LEU A 371 13.21 -4.99 -7.94
N ASN A 372 13.39 -5.16 -9.24
CA ASN A 372 12.32 -5.41 -10.20
C ASN A 372 11.86 -6.88 -10.28
N GLN A 373 12.64 -7.84 -9.79
CA GLN A 373 12.39 -9.28 -9.94
C GLN A 373 11.54 -9.92 -8.83
N VAL A 374 11.32 -9.27 -7.68
CA VAL A 374 10.62 -9.82 -6.49
C VAL A 374 9.23 -10.42 -6.82
N ILE A 375 8.56 -9.96 -7.87
CA ILE A 375 7.22 -10.43 -8.28
C ILE A 375 7.24 -11.68 -9.16
N LYS A 376 8.28 -11.88 -10.00
CA LYS A 376 8.30 -12.99 -10.98
C LYS A 376 8.38 -14.37 -10.31
N LYS A 377 9.03 -14.49 -9.13
CA LYS A 377 9.19 -15.77 -8.41
C LYS A 377 7.87 -16.41 -7.95
N LYS A 378 6.79 -15.64 -7.71
CA LYS A 378 5.47 -16.20 -7.34
C LYS A 378 4.57 -16.54 -8.54
N LYS A 379 4.71 -15.86 -9.68
CA LYS A 379 4.00 -16.22 -10.94
C LYS A 379 4.31 -17.66 -11.38
N LYS A 380 5.57 -18.12 -11.22
CA LYS A 380 5.96 -19.50 -11.54
C LYS A 380 5.30 -20.56 -10.65
N LYS A 381 5.00 -20.25 -9.38
CA LYS A 381 4.35 -21.23 -8.45
C LYS A 381 2.86 -21.42 -8.71
N LYS A 382 2.14 -20.45 -9.28
CA LYS A 382 0.71 -20.59 -9.62
C LYS A 382 0.46 -21.34 -10.95
N LYS A 383 1.42 -21.36 -11.89
CA LYS A 383 1.25 -22.00 -13.21
C LYS A 383 1.54 -23.52 -13.26
N THR A 384 1.88 -24.17 -12.15
CA THR A 384 2.31 -25.60 -12.13
C THR A 384 1.31 -26.53 -11.43
N ARG A 385 0.01 -26.24 -11.52
CA ARG A 385 -1.04 -27.22 -11.22
C ARG A 385 -1.92 -27.35 -12.46
N ARG A 386 -1.46 -28.21 -13.38
CA ARG A 386 -2.32 -28.88 -14.35
C ARG A 386 -2.61 -30.27 -13.82
#